data_AF-X6Q065-F1
#
_entry.id   AF-X6Q065-F1
#
_cell.length_a   1.000
_cell.length_b   1.000
_cell.length_c   1.000
_cell.angle_alpha   90.00
_cell.angle_beta   90.00
_cell.angle_gamma   90.00
#
_symmetry.space_group_name_H-M   'P 1'
#
loop_
_entity.id
_entity.type
_entity.pdbx_description
1 polymer ?
#
loop_
_entity_poly.entity_id
_entity_poly.type
_entity_poly.pdbx_seq_one_letter_code
_entity_poly.pdbx_strand_id
1 'polypeptide(L)'
;MKKIMTLAAMALCTLTLCLTSCSKDDNNENIGGKEKELTKEQFLEAQRKVLNSIPGDYKGFISVDAKNQGLGGYINWTVDKNGIVVCKNFPYEALAFGISTDDNSSEAAHLRAALKRAQDGPLQFRLIGDQESKNPADLVASPYITTKIKTSQGTYSVVGRLKDNKLKAHYDSKTSKLTMTFVIYKLERIVKILGVHSQYKEEKKFTIPVEFEISTLEKKK
;
A
#
# COMPACT_ATOMS: atom_id res chain seq x y z
N MET A 1 -5.73 51.69 17.57
CA MET A 1 -5.42 50.28 17.85
C MET A 1 -6.36 49.39 17.05
N LYS A 2 -5.93 48.85 15.91
CA LYS A 2 -6.73 47.92 15.08
C LYS A 2 -6.44 46.50 15.55
N LYS A 3 -7.49 45.81 16.01
CA LYS A 3 -7.43 44.42 16.48
C LYS A 3 -7.04 43.51 15.32
N ILE A 4 -5.87 42.89 15.40
CA ILE A 4 -5.47 41.75 14.56
C ILE A 4 -6.21 40.54 15.14
N MET A 5 -7.52 40.47 14.91
CA MET A 5 -8.32 39.30 15.27
C MET A 5 -8.19 38.26 14.15
N THR A 6 -7.43 37.20 14.48
CA THR A 6 -7.78 35.81 14.17
C THR A 6 -8.02 35.44 12.70
N LEU A 7 -6.97 35.47 11.89
CA LEU A 7 -6.92 34.62 10.67
C LEU A 7 -6.56 33.16 11.02
N ALA A 8 -5.77 32.96 12.09
CA ALA A 8 -5.35 31.64 12.56
C ALA A 8 -6.51 30.81 13.14
N ALA A 9 -7.54 31.45 13.72
CA ALA A 9 -8.68 30.72 14.30
C ALA A 9 -9.64 30.18 13.22
N MET A 10 -9.81 30.88 12.09
CA MET A 10 -10.65 30.38 10.99
C MET A 10 -10.01 29.22 10.22
N ALA A 11 -8.67 29.18 10.13
CA ALA A 11 -7.96 28.06 9.51
C ALA A 11 -7.95 26.78 10.38
N LEU A 12 -8.10 26.94 11.70
CA LEU A 12 -8.24 25.80 12.63
C LEU A 12 -9.64 25.19 12.54
N CYS A 13 -10.72 25.99 12.44
CA CYS A 13 -12.09 25.47 12.37
C CYS A 13 -12.41 24.73 11.07
N THR A 14 -11.81 25.10 9.93
CA THR A 14 -12.04 24.37 8.66
C THR A 14 -11.30 23.03 8.59
N LEU A 15 -10.17 22.86 9.27
CA LEU A 15 -9.53 21.55 9.40
C LEU A 15 -10.32 20.60 10.32
N THR A 16 -11.01 21.13 11.34
CA THR A 16 -11.86 20.31 12.21
C THR A 16 -13.09 19.80 11.46
N LEU A 17 -13.71 20.63 10.60
CA LEU A 17 -14.91 20.25 9.84
C LEU A 17 -14.69 19.07 8.87
N CYS A 18 -13.47 18.85 8.36
CA CYS A 18 -13.19 17.67 7.54
C CYS A 18 -12.93 16.38 8.34
N LEU A 19 -12.63 16.48 9.65
CA LEU A 19 -12.26 15.32 10.47
C LEU A 19 -13.23 15.02 11.64
N THR A 20 -14.12 15.93 12.02
CA THR A 20 -15.13 15.73 13.08
C THR A 20 -16.54 15.87 12.51
N SER A 21 -17.11 14.76 12.04
CA SER A 21 -18.56 14.59 12.10
C SER A 21 -18.85 13.83 13.39
N CYS A 22 -19.06 14.59 14.46
CA CYS A 22 -19.65 14.12 15.71
C CYS A 22 -20.50 15.24 16.29
N SER A 23 -21.81 14.97 16.32
CA SER A 23 -22.84 15.46 17.23
C SER A 23 -23.25 16.94 17.20
N LYS A 24 -24.53 17.12 16.83
CA LYS A 24 -25.54 18.07 17.35
C LYS A 24 -25.00 19.24 18.18
N ASP A 25 -25.12 20.44 17.62
CA ASP A 25 -25.91 21.51 18.22
C ASP A 25 -26.28 22.55 17.16
N ASP A 26 -27.50 23.07 17.31
CA ASP A 26 -28.17 24.01 16.44
C ASP A 26 -27.37 25.31 16.26
N ASN A 27 -27.01 25.62 15.02
CA ASN A 27 -27.16 26.98 14.49
C ASN A 27 -27.13 26.96 12.97
N ASN A 28 -28.33 27.13 12.43
CA ASN A 28 -28.64 27.29 11.03
C ASN A 28 -28.11 28.65 10.54
N GLU A 29 -26.89 28.67 10.02
CA GLU A 29 -26.47 29.65 9.01
C GLU A 29 -25.86 28.92 7.81
N ASN A 30 -26.75 28.46 6.93
CA ASN A 30 -26.67 28.62 5.48
C ASN A 30 -25.24 28.74 4.88
N ILE A 31 -24.48 27.64 4.88
CA ILE A 31 -23.34 27.47 3.96
C ILE A 31 -23.74 26.42 2.93
N GLY A 32 -24.35 26.90 1.85
CA GLY A 32 -24.56 26.12 0.64
C GLY A 32 -23.23 25.67 0.05
N GLY A 33 -23.04 24.34 -0.02
CA GLY A 33 -22.57 23.63 -1.21
C GLY A 33 -21.38 24.19 -2.00
N LYS A 34 -20.29 24.57 -1.36
CA LYS A 34 -18.97 24.67 -2.01
C LYS A 34 -17.91 24.11 -1.07
N GLU A 35 -17.52 22.86 -1.30
CA GLU A 35 -16.24 22.35 -0.80
C GLU A 35 -15.15 23.31 -1.29
N LYS A 36 -14.65 24.18 -0.40
CA LYS A 36 -13.50 25.02 -0.73
C LYS A 36 -12.31 24.06 -0.89
N GLU A 37 -11.81 23.93 -2.11
CA GLU A 37 -10.54 23.25 -2.35
C GLU A 37 -9.47 23.85 -1.44
N LEU A 38 -8.73 22.98 -0.75
CA LEU A 38 -7.65 23.39 0.14
C LEU A 38 -6.57 24.12 -0.66
N THR A 39 -5.94 25.14 -0.07
CA THR A 39 -4.70 25.65 -0.65
C THR A 39 -3.62 24.56 -0.61
N LYS A 40 -2.56 24.70 -1.41
CA LYS A 40 -1.45 23.74 -1.43
C LYS A 40 -0.84 23.53 -0.03
N GLU A 41 -0.66 24.60 0.73
CA GLU A 41 -0.10 24.56 2.08
C GLU A 41 -1.06 23.86 3.05
N GLN A 42 -2.37 24.12 2.94
CA GLN A 42 -3.38 23.46 3.76
C GLN A 42 -3.47 21.96 3.43
N PHE A 43 -3.38 21.60 2.16
CA PHE A 43 -3.34 20.21 1.72
C PHE A 43 -2.12 19.46 2.27
N LEU A 44 -0.92 20.05 2.12
CA LEU A 44 0.32 19.47 2.64
C LEU A 44 0.28 19.30 4.16
N GLU A 45 -0.27 20.28 4.89
CA GLU A 45 -0.42 20.21 6.34
C GLU A 45 -1.42 19.12 6.76
N ALA A 46 -2.56 19.03 6.08
CA ALA A 46 -3.56 17.99 6.33
C ALA A 46 -2.97 16.60 6.06
N GLN A 47 -2.25 16.44 4.96
CA GLN A 47 -1.62 15.18 4.58
C GLN A 47 -0.52 14.77 5.56
N ARG A 48 0.27 15.73 6.06
CA ARG A 48 1.25 15.49 7.12
C ARG A 48 0.57 14.99 8.41
N LYS A 49 -0.57 15.57 8.79
CA LYS A 49 -1.34 15.11 9.96
C LYS A 49 -1.88 13.69 9.78
N VAL A 50 -2.39 13.38 8.59
CA VAL A 50 -2.81 12.01 8.23
C VAL A 50 -1.63 11.06 8.41
N LEU A 51 -0.50 11.31 7.74
CA LEU A 51 0.69 10.46 7.81
C LEU A 51 1.17 10.22 9.26
N ASN A 52 1.16 11.26 10.10
CA ASN A 52 1.56 11.15 11.51
C ASN A 52 0.59 10.32 12.37
N SER A 53 -0.64 10.09 11.92
CA SER A 53 -1.64 9.31 12.64
C SER A 53 -1.65 7.82 12.28
N ILE A 54 -0.96 7.43 11.21
CA ILE A 54 -0.89 6.05 10.71
C ILE A 54 -0.02 5.13 11.57
N PRO A 55 1.14 5.52 12.14
CA PRO A 55 2.02 4.57 12.84
C PRO A 55 1.30 3.71 13.89
N GLY A 56 1.66 2.42 13.96
CA GLY A 56 1.06 1.45 14.86
C GLY A 56 1.07 0.01 14.33
N ASP A 57 0.50 -0.90 15.12
CA ASP A 57 0.35 -2.30 14.78
C ASP A 57 -1.06 -2.58 14.26
N TYR A 58 -1.17 -3.33 13.18
CA TYR A 58 -2.42 -3.59 12.48
C TYR A 58 -2.68 -5.09 12.36
N LYS A 59 -3.95 -5.46 12.47
CA LYS A 59 -4.50 -6.72 11.97
C LYS A 59 -5.43 -6.41 10.81
N GLY A 60 -5.42 -7.25 9.80
CA GLY A 60 -6.32 -7.09 8.69
C GLY A 60 -6.47 -8.34 7.85
N PHE A 61 -6.98 -8.12 6.65
CA PHE A 61 -7.19 -9.15 5.66
C PHE A 61 -6.41 -8.78 4.39
N ILE A 62 -5.73 -9.75 3.81
CA ILE A 62 -5.17 -9.64 2.47
C ILE A 62 -5.97 -10.50 1.51
N SER A 63 -6.25 -9.99 0.32
CA SER A 63 -6.89 -10.73 -0.77
C SER A 63 -6.15 -10.52 -2.08
N VAL A 64 -6.20 -11.56 -2.90
CA VAL A 64 -5.76 -11.60 -4.29
C VAL A 64 -6.87 -12.24 -5.09
N ASP A 65 -7.33 -11.53 -6.11
CA ASP A 65 -8.28 -12.08 -7.08
C ASP A 65 -7.53 -12.35 -8.39
N ALA A 66 -7.51 -13.62 -8.79
CA ALA A 66 -7.08 -14.06 -10.09
C ALA A 66 -8.23 -14.80 -10.76
N LYS A 67 -8.36 -14.71 -12.10
CA LYS A 67 -9.47 -15.33 -12.85
C LYS A 67 -9.74 -16.76 -12.37
N ASN A 68 -10.84 -16.94 -11.63
CA ASN A 68 -11.35 -18.20 -11.06
C ASN A 68 -10.59 -18.79 -9.86
N GLN A 69 -9.62 -18.07 -9.26
CA GLN A 69 -8.88 -18.49 -8.07
C GLN A 69 -8.64 -17.28 -7.15
N GLY A 70 -9.24 -17.30 -5.96
CA GLY A 70 -9.00 -16.30 -4.92
C GLY A 70 -8.05 -16.86 -3.86
N LEU A 71 -7.12 -16.03 -3.40
CA LEU A 71 -6.33 -16.31 -2.20
C LEU A 71 -6.56 -15.18 -1.21
N GLY A 72 -6.89 -15.53 0.03
CA GLY A 72 -7.05 -14.54 1.07
C GLY A 72 -6.74 -15.09 2.44
N GLY A 73 -6.36 -14.20 3.35
CA GLY A 73 -5.96 -14.58 4.69
C GLY A 73 -5.85 -13.42 5.64
N TYR A 74 -5.88 -13.74 6.93
CA TYR A 74 -5.58 -12.75 7.96
C TYR A 74 -4.09 -12.44 7.99
N ILE A 75 -3.76 -11.16 8.05
CA ILE A 75 -2.38 -10.69 8.06
C ILE A 75 -2.17 -9.63 9.14
N ASN A 76 -0.97 -9.61 9.70
CA ASN A 76 -0.53 -8.56 10.61
C ASN A 76 0.56 -7.73 9.92
N TRP A 77 0.49 -6.43 10.08
CA TRP A 77 1.55 -5.51 9.64
C TRP A 77 1.78 -4.41 10.66
N THR A 78 2.92 -3.76 10.54
CA THR A 78 3.31 -2.63 11.38
C THR A 78 3.60 -1.44 10.49
N VAL A 79 3.23 -0.24 10.92
CA VAL A 79 3.66 1.00 10.28
C VAL A 79 4.50 1.79 11.27
N ASP A 80 5.75 2.11 10.89
CA ASP A 80 6.62 2.93 11.74
C ASP A 80 6.38 4.43 11.55
N LYS A 81 7.03 5.25 12.38
CA LYS A 81 6.96 6.72 12.33
C LYS A 81 7.46 7.35 11.02
N ASN A 82 8.21 6.60 10.21
CA ASN A 82 8.74 7.06 8.93
C ASN A 82 7.82 6.64 7.76
N GLY A 83 6.69 6.00 8.06
CA GLY A 83 5.73 5.46 7.09
C GLY A 83 6.15 4.10 6.51
N ILE A 84 7.14 3.42 7.10
CA ILE A 84 7.56 2.08 6.66
C ILE A 84 6.52 1.07 7.11
N VAL A 85 5.88 0.43 6.15
CA VAL A 85 4.94 -0.68 6.34
C VAL A 85 5.70 -1.98 6.23
N VAL A 86 5.52 -2.88 7.19
CA VAL A 86 6.09 -4.24 7.17
C VAL A 86 4.97 -5.26 7.40
N CYS A 87 4.59 -5.99 6.35
CA CYS A 87 3.70 -7.15 6.45
C CYS A 87 4.56 -8.38 6.73
N LYS A 88 4.43 -9.01 7.90
CA LYS A 88 5.41 -10.03 8.36
C LYS A 88 5.32 -11.36 7.61
N ASN A 89 4.11 -11.81 7.31
CA ASN A 89 3.80 -13.10 6.69
C ASN A 89 3.00 -12.89 5.41
N PHE A 90 3.63 -12.28 4.40
CA PHE A 90 3.01 -12.04 3.11
C PHE A 90 2.95 -13.33 2.28
N PRO A 91 1.80 -13.68 1.67
CA PRO A 91 1.59 -14.96 0.97
C PRO A 91 2.21 -14.94 -0.43
N TYR A 92 3.50 -15.26 -0.53
CA TYR A 92 4.22 -15.25 -1.81
C TYR A 92 3.73 -16.30 -2.81
N GLU A 93 2.98 -17.31 -2.36
CA GLU A 93 2.37 -18.28 -3.27
C GLU A 93 1.39 -17.66 -4.27
N ALA A 94 0.75 -16.54 -3.90
CA ALA A 94 -0.16 -15.81 -4.78
C ALA A 94 0.53 -15.28 -6.06
N LEU A 95 1.86 -15.14 -6.04
CA LEU A 95 2.62 -14.77 -7.24
C LEU A 95 2.52 -15.83 -8.35
N ALA A 96 2.16 -17.08 -8.03
CA ALA A 96 1.92 -18.09 -9.05
C ALA A 96 0.79 -17.72 -10.01
N PHE A 97 -0.14 -16.85 -9.59
CA PHE A 97 -1.20 -16.31 -10.47
C PHE A 97 -0.66 -15.38 -11.55
N GLY A 98 0.58 -14.91 -11.43
CA GLY A 98 1.23 -14.12 -12.46
C GLY A 98 1.66 -14.92 -13.69
N ILE A 99 1.51 -16.25 -13.66
CA ILE A 99 1.88 -17.16 -14.75
C ILE A 99 0.60 -17.72 -15.38
N SER A 100 0.39 -17.47 -16.67
CA SER A 100 -0.76 -17.99 -17.42
C SER A 100 -0.93 -19.50 -17.23
N THR A 101 -2.15 -19.97 -16.95
CA THR A 101 -2.48 -21.40 -16.85
C THR A 101 -2.35 -22.13 -18.18
N ASP A 102 -2.41 -21.40 -19.28
CA ASP A 102 -2.34 -21.96 -20.64
C ASP A 102 -0.89 -22.14 -21.12
N ASP A 103 0.08 -21.50 -20.44
CA ASP A 103 1.50 -21.75 -20.69
C ASP A 103 1.93 -23.07 -20.02
N ASN A 104 1.97 -24.12 -20.85
CA ASN A 104 2.40 -25.46 -20.50
C ASN A 104 3.89 -25.71 -20.75
N SER A 105 4.68 -24.68 -21.04
CA SER A 105 6.13 -24.83 -21.18
C SER A 105 6.76 -25.31 -19.87
N SER A 106 7.81 -26.10 -19.98
CA SER A 106 8.58 -26.59 -18.83
C SER A 106 9.03 -25.44 -17.91
N GLU A 107 9.45 -24.31 -18.48
CA GLU A 107 9.84 -23.11 -17.73
C GLU A 107 8.69 -22.54 -16.89
N ALA A 108 7.49 -22.38 -17.49
CA ALA A 108 6.32 -21.87 -16.79
C ALA A 108 5.84 -22.84 -15.70
N ALA A 109 5.82 -24.15 -16.00
CA ALA A 109 5.43 -25.18 -15.05
C ALA A 109 6.37 -25.21 -13.82
N HIS A 110 7.68 -25.16 -14.05
CA HIS A 110 8.68 -25.12 -12.98
C HIS A 110 8.56 -23.86 -12.13
N LEU A 111 8.46 -22.68 -12.75
CA LEU A 111 8.33 -21.42 -12.02
C LEU A 111 7.04 -21.38 -11.19
N ARG A 112 5.91 -21.82 -11.77
CA ARG A 112 4.62 -21.89 -11.07
C ARG A 112 4.68 -22.82 -9.86
N ALA A 113 5.27 -24.00 -10.01
CA ALA A 113 5.44 -24.96 -8.93
C ALA A 113 6.41 -24.46 -7.84
N ALA A 114 7.40 -23.64 -8.20
CA ALA A 114 8.32 -23.01 -7.27
C ALA A 114 7.63 -21.92 -6.45
N LEU A 115 6.83 -21.04 -7.09
CA LEU A 115 6.06 -19.99 -6.43
C LEU A 115 4.98 -20.57 -5.51
N LYS A 116 4.23 -21.61 -5.94
CA LYS A 116 3.24 -22.30 -5.08
C LYS A 116 3.81 -22.93 -3.81
N ARG A 117 5.13 -23.11 -3.72
CA ARG A 117 5.82 -23.61 -2.52
C ARG A 117 6.63 -22.54 -1.81
N ALA A 118 6.54 -21.28 -2.26
CA ALA A 118 7.20 -20.17 -1.60
C ALA A 118 6.60 -20.01 -0.21
N GLN A 119 7.47 -19.97 0.80
CA GLN A 119 7.04 -19.68 2.16
C GLN A 119 6.60 -18.23 2.27
N ASP A 120 5.66 -17.98 3.18
CA ASP A 120 5.32 -16.64 3.60
C ASP A 120 6.55 -15.91 4.13
N GLY A 121 6.61 -14.60 3.92
CA GLY A 121 7.73 -13.81 4.41
C GLY A 121 7.45 -12.31 4.42
N PRO A 122 8.42 -11.50 4.85
CA PRO A 122 8.20 -10.08 5.06
C PRO A 122 8.12 -9.31 3.75
N LEU A 123 7.06 -8.51 3.61
CA LEU A 123 6.89 -7.51 2.56
C LEU A 123 7.03 -6.11 3.17
N GLN A 124 7.93 -5.28 2.64
CA GLN A 124 8.15 -3.92 3.12
C GLN A 124 8.00 -2.89 2.00
N PHE A 125 7.35 -1.77 2.33
CA PHE A 125 7.25 -0.59 1.48
C PHE A 125 7.09 0.67 2.34
N ARG A 126 7.18 1.86 1.75
CA ARG A 126 7.02 3.13 2.48
C ARG A 126 5.82 3.89 1.96
N LEU A 127 4.90 4.27 2.83
CA LEU A 127 3.81 5.20 2.53
C LEU A 127 4.34 6.64 2.47
N ILE A 128 3.91 7.37 1.45
CA ILE A 128 4.09 8.80 1.28
C ILE A 128 2.76 9.40 0.85
N GLY A 129 2.57 10.69 1.09
CA GLY A 129 1.36 11.38 0.66
C GLY A 129 1.27 11.49 -0.86
N ASP A 130 0.07 11.27 -1.43
CA ASP A 130 -0.17 11.50 -2.85
C ASP A 130 -0.30 13.00 -3.14
N GLN A 131 0.65 13.55 -3.91
CA GLN A 131 0.65 14.97 -4.30
C GLN A 131 -0.27 15.25 -5.49
N GLU A 132 -0.71 14.22 -6.20
CA GLU A 132 -1.62 14.32 -7.34
C GLU A 132 -3.09 14.20 -6.89
N SER A 133 -3.34 13.73 -5.66
CA SER A 133 -4.70 13.62 -5.11
C SER A 133 -5.24 14.96 -4.59
N LYS A 134 -6.56 15.12 -4.67
CA LYS A 134 -7.30 16.20 -3.98
C LYS A 134 -7.66 15.84 -2.54
N ASN A 135 -7.47 14.59 -2.12
CA ASN A 135 -7.77 14.10 -0.79
C ASN A 135 -6.47 13.87 0.01
N PRO A 136 -6.24 14.59 1.13
CA PRO A 136 -5.06 14.40 1.96
C PRO A 136 -4.92 13.00 2.58
N ALA A 137 -6.00 12.21 2.60
CA ALA A 137 -6.01 10.83 3.09
C ALA A 137 -5.49 9.81 2.08
N ASP A 138 -5.29 10.21 0.81
CA ASP A 138 -4.75 9.34 -0.23
C ASP A 138 -3.23 9.34 -0.20
N LEU A 139 -2.67 8.14 -0.30
CA LEU A 139 -1.26 7.84 -0.11
C LEU A 139 -0.77 6.96 -1.26
N VAL A 140 0.54 7.04 -1.53
CA VAL A 140 1.25 6.14 -2.45
C VAL A 140 2.44 5.48 -1.76
N ALA A 141 3.07 4.48 -2.40
CA ALA A 141 4.26 3.85 -1.85
C ALA A 141 5.49 3.83 -2.76
N SER A 142 6.67 3.72 -2.14
CA SER A 142 7.94 3.49 -2.83
C SER A 142 7.99 2.08 -3.46
N PRO A 143 8.50 1.91 -4.70
CA PRO A 143 8.10 0.82 -5.61
C PRO A 143 8.88 -0.49 -5.53
N TYR A 144 9.72 -0.71 -4.51
CA TYR A 144 10.65 -1.84 -4.50
C TYR A 144 10.32 -2.87 -3.41
N ILE A 145 9.73 -3.98 -3.83
CA ILE A 145 9.65 -5.19 -3.01
C ILE A 145 10.88 -6.02 -3.35
N THR A 146 11.80 -6.20 -2.39
CA THR A 146 12.93 -7.11 -2.54
C THR A 146 12.83 -8.20 -1.48
N THR A 147 12.31 -9.36 -1.85
CA THR A 147 12.42 -10.55 -1.01
C THR A 147 13.28 -11.60 -1.69
N LYS A 148 13.76 -12.57 -0.92
CA LYS A 148 14.45 -13.76 -1.44
C LYS A 148 13.60 -14.97 -1.11
N ILE A 149 13.14 -15.69 -2.12
CA ILE A 149 12.49 -16.97 -1.95
C ILE A 149 13.51 -18.08 -2.25
N LYS A 150 13.64 -19.03 -1.33
CA LYS A 150 14.40 -20.26 -1.57
C LYS A 150 13.43 -21.34 -2.03
N THR A 151 13.77 -22.03 -3.10
CA THR A 151 13.03 -23.17 -3.61
C THR A 151 13.99 -24.34 -3.86
N SER A 152 13.46 -25.53 -4.12
CA SER A 152 14.25 -26.71 -4.48
C SER A 152 15.08 -26.53 -5.76
N GLN A 153 14.80 -25.47 -6.54
CA GLN A 153 15.47 -25.13 -7.80
C GLN A 153 16.45 -23.93 -7.65
N GLY A 154 16.63 -23.40 -6.44
CA GLY A 154 17.58 -22.33 -6.14
C GLY A 154 17.01 -21.19 -5.30
N THR A 155 17.79 -20.12 -5.12
CA THR A 155 17.32 -18.87 -4.50
C THR A 155 16.92 -17.90 -5.60
N TYR A 156 15.69 -17.41 -5.57
CA TYR A 156 15.20 -16.34 -6.42
C TYR A 156 15.10 -15.09 -5.54
N SER A 157 15.46 -13.91 -6.06
CA SER A 157 14.84 -12.71 -5.52
C SER A 157 13.49 -12.57 -6.17
N VAL A 158 12.50 -12.20 -5.39
CA VAL A 158 11.31 -11.58 -5.93
C VAL A 158 11.61 -10.10 -5.89
N VAL A 159 11.95 -9.51 -7.04
CA VAL A 159 11.83 -8.07 -7.23
C VAL A 159 10.46 -7.80 -7.81
N GLY A 160 9.48 -7.66 -6.93
CA GLY A 160 8.15 -7.22 -7.32
C GLY A 160 8.20 -5.72 -7.50
N ARG A 161 8.16 -5.24 -8.75
CA ARG A 161 7.90 -3.82 -8.99
C ARG A 161 6.39 -3.59 -8.99
N LEU A 162 5.97 -2.49 -8.39
CA LEU A 162 4.56 -2.08 -8.38
C LEU A 162 4.17 -1.49 -9.73
N LYS A 163 3.01 -1.86 -10.30
CA LYS A 163 2.55 -1.28 -11.59
C LYS A 163 2.41 0.24 -11.41
N ASP A 164 2.90 1.00 -12.38
CA ASP A 164 2.98 2.47 -12.33
C ASP A 164 3.76 3.03 -11.13
N ASN A 165 4.58 2.20 -10.45
CA ASN A 165 5.26 2.50 -9.20
C ASN A 165 4.33 2.98 -8.06
N LYS A 166 3.02 2.71 -8.17
CA LYS A 166 2.02 3.29 -7.25
C LYS A 166 1.22 2.17 -6.58
N LEU A 167 1.54 1.90 -5.32
CA LEU A 167 0.53 1.42 -4.37
C LEU A 167 -0.48 2.56 -4.22
N LYS A 168 -1.77 2.24 -4.20
CA LYS A 168 -2.81 3.20 -3.80
C LYS A 168 -3.22 2.86 -2.38
N ALA A 169 -3.20 3.85 -1.51
CA ALA A 169 -3.61 3.69 -0.12
C ALA A 169 -4.56 4.80 0.28
N HIS A 170 -5.47 4.46 1.17
CA HIS A 170 -6.39 5.41 1.78
C HIS A 170 -6.46 5.15 3.28
N TYR A 171 -6.37 6.23 4.07
CA TYR A 171 -6.47 6.15 5.52
C TYR A 171 -7.67 6.93 6.07
N ASP A 172 -8.62 6.21 6.67
CA ASP A 172 -9.70 6.81 7.44
C ASP A 172 -9.26 6.99 8.90
N SER A 173 -8.94 8.22 9.26
CA SER A 173 -8.53 8.58 10.62
C SER A 173 -9.61 8.38 11.69
N LYS A 174 -10.90 8.41 11.34
CA LYS A 174 -12.00 8.23 12.29
C LYS A 174 -12.08 6.78 12.77
N THR A 175 -11.90 5.85 11.83
CA THR A 175 -11.96 4.41 12.11
C THR A 175 -10.59 3.79 12.27
N SER A 176 -9.51 4.56 12.07
CA SER A 176 -8.13 4.08 12.00
C SER A 176 -7.92 2.97 10.97
N LYS A 177 -8.69 2.99 9.88
CA LYS A 177 -8.63 1.98 8.82
C LYS A 177 -7.71 2.43 7.70
N LEU A 178 -6.71 1.60 7.42
CA LEU A 178 -5.85 1.70 6.25
C LEU A 178 -6.28 0.62 5.23
N THR A 179 -6.59 1.06 4.01
CA THR A 179 -6.82 0.18 2.85
C THR A 179 -5.72 0.44 1.83
N MET A 180 -5.15 -0.62 1.26
CA MET A 180 -4.02 -0.56 0.34
C MET A 180 -4.26 -1.52 -0.82
N THR A 181 -4.09 -1.04 -2.04
CA THR A 181 -4.11 -1.85 -3.25
C THR A 181 -2.79 -1.69 -3.97
N PHE A 182 -2.17 -2.80 -4.37
CA PHE A 182 -0.94 -2.76 -5.13
C PHE A 182 -0.84 -3.96 -6.08
N VAL A 183 -0.11 -3.76 -7.18
CA VAL A 183 -0.01 -4.74 -8.26
C VAL A 183 1.44 -5.13 -8.46
N ILE A 184 1.76 -6.41 -8.34
CA ILE A 184 3.07 -6.96 -8.73
C ILE A 184 2.99 -7.35 -10.21
N TYR A 185 3.65 -6.59 -11.09
CA TYR A 185 3.57 -6.80 -12.55
C TYR A 185 4.77 -7.53 -13.14
N LYS A 186 5.86 -7.69 -12.39
CA LYS A 186 7.11 -8.25 -12.86
C LYS A 186 7.84 -9.00 -11.75
N LEU A 187 8.57 -10.04 -12.13
CA LEU A 187 9.44 -10.84 -11.28
C LEU A 187 10.86 -10.88 -11.88
N GLU A 188 11.90 -10.60 -11.08
CA GLU A 188 13.31 -10.68 -11.52
C GLU A 188 14.11 -11.67 -10.68
N ARG A 189 14.65 -12.70 -11.31
CA ARG A 189 15.58 -13.65 -10.68
C ARG A 189 16.94 -13.02 -10.47
N ILE A 190 17.48 -13.12 -9.25
CA ILE A 190 18.90 -12.85 -8.99
C ILE A 190 19.74 -13.96 -9.62
N VAL A 191 20.62 -13.57 -10.51
CA VAL A 191 21.68 -14.40 -11.08
C VAL A 191 22.99 -13.92 -10.43
N LYS A 192 23.55 -14.71 -9.52
CA LYS A 192 24.89 -14.45 -8.99
C LYS A 192 25.91 -14.82 -10.04
N ILE A 193 26.73 -13.87 -10.46
CA ILE A 193 28.00 -14.14 -11.12
C ILE A 193 29.08 -14.06 -10.04
N LEU A 194 29.96 -15.06 -9.99
CA LEU A 194 31.10 -15.07 -9.06
C LEU A 194 31.92 -13.78 -9.24
N GLY A 195 32.06 -13.00 -8.16
CA GLY A 195 32.96 -11.85 -8.09
C GLY A 195 32.39 -10.47 -8.47
N VAL A 196 31.11 -10.34 -8.88
CA VAL A 196 30.52 -9.03 -9.21
C VAL A 196 29.10 -8.91 -8.66
N HIS A 197 28.66 -7.68 -8.38
CA HIS A 197 27.31 -7.26 -7.99
C HIS A 197 26.20 -8.17 -8.57
N SER A 198 25.16 -8.46 -7.78
CA SER A 198 24.01 -9.27 -8.21
C SER A 198 23.45 -8.79 -9.55
N GLN A 199 23.35 -9.68 -10.53
CA GLN A 199 22.63 -9.42 -11.76
C GLN A 199 21.16 -9.85 -11.61
N TYR A 200 20.27 -9.16 -12.31
CA TYR A 200 18.83 -9.43 -12.26
C TYR A 200 18.37 -9.79 -13.67
N LYS A 201 17.69 -10.93 -13.80
CA LYS A 201 17.08 -11.38 -15.06
C LYS A 201 15.57 -11.46 -14.89
N GLU A 202 14.85 -10.80 -15.80
CA GLU A 202 13.39 -10.83 -15.82
C GLU A 202 12.87 -12.24 -16.13
N GLU A 203 11.88 -12.69 -15.34
CA GLU A 203 11.16 -13.94 -15.53
C GLU A 203 10.07 -13.73 -16.58
N LYS A 204 10.38 -14.06 -17.85
CA LYS A 204 9.49 -13.85 -19.00
C LYS A 204 8.15 -14.60 -18.91
N LYS A 205 8.05 -15.57 -18.01
CA LYS A 205 6.85 -16.37 -17.77
C LYS A 205 5.87 -15.72 -16.80
N PHE A 206 6.30 -14.68 -16.08
CA PHE A 206 5.42 -13.85 -15.26
C PHE A 206 4.81 -12.76 -16.15
N THR A 207 3.70 -13.08 -16.82
CA THR A 207 3.07 -12.23 -17.83
C THR A 207 1.79 -11.56 -17.35
N ILE A 208 1.25 -12.00 -16.21
CA ILE A 208 -0.02 -11.51 -15.67
C ILE A 208 0.30 -10.68 -14.41
N PRO A 209 -0.11 -9.40 -14.34
CA PRO A 209 0.00 -8.64 -13.10
C PRO A 209 -0.89 -9.22 -12.00
N VAL A 210 -0.35 -9.33 -10.79
CA VAL A 210 -1.06 -9.86 -9.61
C VAL A 210 -1.42 -8.71 -8.69
N GLU A 211 -2.73 -8.46 -8.52
CA GLU A 211 -3.25 -7.40 -7.66
C GLU A 211 -3.54 -7.93 -6.26
N PHE A 212 -3.07 -7.18 -5.27
CA PHE A 212 -3.27 -7.43 -3.86
C PHE A 212 -4.07 -6.28 -3.26
N GLU A 213 -5.04 -6.62 -2.43
CA GLU A 213 -5.72 -5.68 -1.55
C GLU A 213 -5.42 -6.06 -0.10
N ILE A 214 -5.08 -5.07 0.72
CA ILE A 214 -4.93 -5.21 2.17
C ILE A 214 -5.88 -4.22 2.83
N SER A 215 -6.71 -4.70 3.74
CA SER A 215 -7.66 -3.86 4.49
C SER A 215 -7.53 -4.07 5.99
N THR A 216 -7.58 -2.96 6.74
CA THR A 216 -7.54 -2.99 8.21
C THR A 216 -8.83 -3.52 8.79
N LEU A 217 -8.70 -4.53 9.67
CA LEU A 217 -9.77 -4.95 10.57
C LEU A 217 -9.64 -4.25 11.92
N GLU A 218 -8.41 -4.11 12.42
CA GLU A 218 -8.11 -3.54 13.72
C GLU A 218 -6.74 -2.86 13.71
N LYS A 219 -6.65 -1.65 14.28
CA LYS A 219 -5.39 -1.04 14.72
C LYS A 219 -5.25 -1.27 16.21
N LYS A 220 -4.19 -1.96 16.64
CA LYS A 220 -3.89 -2.15 18.07
C LYS A 220 -3.50 -0.80 18.67
N LYS A 221 -4.08 -0.48 19.81
CA LYS A 221 -3.78 0.71 20.60
C LYS A 221 -2.55 0.49 21.47
#